data_AF-A0A7X7BAH8-F1
#
_entry.id   AF-A0A7X7BAH8-F1
#
_cell.length_a   1.000
_cell.length_b   1.000
_cell.length_c   1.000
_cell.angle_alpha   90.00
_cell.angle_beta   90.00
_cell.angle_gamma   90.00
#
_symmetry.space_group_name_H-M   'P 1'
#
loop_
_entity.id
_entity.type
_entity.pdbx_description
1 polymer ?
#
loop_
_entity_poly.entity_id
_entity_poly.type
_entity_poly.pdbx_seq_one_letter_code
_entity_poly.pdbx_strand_id
1 'polypeptide(L)'
;MYAHSLNDQPPDRWQPLDVHASAVAGMADMFAQPFHSGAWASLSGSLHDIGKARVSFQNYLRFCNNLTDADYDASDRTHSGAGAVWAVQALSRNKVGRLLAYIIAGHHAGLPDWIGGDTPCGSLSYRLDQEKDIEREPAVAAWILGHQAEWTATSLGPPWRFGNDNMSDVSFWIRMLYSCLVDADFLDTEAFMATEKAATRSQYPQLRALSERFFTALNAKQREAKETPVNRIRAEIREACETAAESPRGLFSLTVPTGGGKTLSGTAFAFRHALKHGLRRIIYVIPYTSIIEQTADVLRTFLGEGNVVEHHSNFDPDRETQQSRLASENWDDKINRQLNIKIFNLTGQLVLETNIE
;
A
#
# COMPACT_ATOMS: atom_id res chain seq x y z
N MET A 1 23.19 0.46 -16.05
CA MET A 1 22.46 -0.70 -15.50
C MET A 1 20.99 -0.33 -15.51
N TYR A 2 20.11 -1.29 -15.79
CA TYR A 2 18.68 -1.05 -15.97
C TYR A 2 17.86 -1.80 -14.91
N ALA A 3 16.78 -1.17 -14.42
CA ALA A 3 15.81 -1.83 -13.56
C ALA A 3 14.72 -2.53 -14.38
N HIS A 4 14.25 -1.88 -15.44
CA HIS A 4 13.15 -2.37 -16.28
C HIS A 4 13.46 -2.19 -17.76
N SER A 5 13.01 -3.15 -18.57
CA SER A 5 13.07 -3.10 -20.03
C SER A 5 11.70 -2.87 -20.64
N LEU A 6 11.64 -2.27 -21.83
CA LEU A 6 10.44 -2.19 -22.64
C LEU A 6 10.55 -3.17 -23.81
N ASN A 7 9.52 -4.01 -23.98
CA ASN A 7 9.46 -4.97 -25.09
C ASN A 7 9.61 -4.24 -26.44
N ASP A 8 10.41 -4.81 -27.33
CA ASP A 8 10.68 -4.29 -28.68
C ASP A 8 11.27 -2.87 -28.73
N GLN A 9 11.82 -2.37 -27.61
CA GLN A 9 12.51 -1.08 -27.54
C GLN A 9 13.99 -1.27 -27.22
N PRO A 10 14.87 -0.42 -27.78
CA PRO A 10 16.30 -0.47 -27.50
C PRO A 10 16.64 -0.07 -26.05
N PRO A 11 17.81 -0.50 -25.51
CA PRO A 11 18.19 -0.23 -24.11
C PRO A 11 18.29 1.25 -23.70
N ASP A 12 18.48 2.17 -24.63
CA ASP A 12 18.45 3.61 -24.35
C ASP A 12 17.06 4.13 -23.92
N ARG A 13 16.01 3.35 -24.17
CA ARG A 13 14.65 3.59 -23.67
C ARG A 13 14.29 2.78 -22.43
N TRP A 14 15.18 1.92 -21.96
CA TRP A 14 14.97 1.15 -20.73
C TRP A 14 15.17 2.03 -19.50
N GLN A 15 14.52 1.67 -18.40
CA GLN A 15 14.59 2.47 -17.17
C GLN A 15 15.94 2.22 -16.47
N PRO A 16 16.77 3.25 -16.25
CA PRO A 16 18.00 3.10 -15.49
C PRO A 16 17.71 2.71 -14.03
N LEU A 17 18.57 1.87 -13.45
CA LEU A 17 18.42 1.41 -12.06
C LEU A 17 18.40 2.59 -11.06
N ASP A 18 19.26 3.59 -11.26
CA ASP A 18 19.33 4.77 -10.38
C ASP A 18 18.03 5.60 -10.43
N VAL A 19 17.41 5.68 -11.61
CA VAL A 19 16.16 6.41 -11.81
C VAL A 19 15.02 5.72 -11.08
N HIS A 20 14.89 4.40 -11.27
CA HIS A 20 13.89 3.59 -10.59
C HIS A 20 14.06 3.64 -9.07
N ALA A 21 15.26 3.35 -8.56
CA ALA A 21 15.55 3.37 -7.12
C ALA A 21 15.25 4.73 -6.48
N SER A 22 15.55 5.84 -7.17
CA SER A 22 15.27 7.19 -6.69
C SER A 22 13.77 7.51 -6.69
N ALA A 23 13.04 7.10 -7.74
CA ALA A 23 11.60 7.33 -7.85
C ALA A 23 10.82 6.54 -6.79
N VAL A 24 11.16 5.25 -6.62
CA VAL A 24 10.58 4.39 -5.58
C VAL A 24 10.90 4.94 -4.18
N ALA A 25 12.14 5.34 -3.92
CA ALA A 25 12.52 5.97 -2.65
C ALA A 25 11.71 7.24 -2.35
N GLY A 26 11.55 8.12 -3.34
CA GLY A 26 10.77 9.35 -3.20
C GLY A 26 9.28 9.10 -2.93
N MET A 27 8.66 8.15 -3.64
CA MET A 27 7.26 7.79 -3.40
C MET A 27 7.06 7.11 -2.05
N ALA A 28 7.91 6.13 -1.71
CA ALA A 28 7.86 5.42 -0.45
C ALA A 28 8.02 6.38 0.74
N ASP A 29 8.92 7.38 0.64
CA ASP A 29 9.04 8.46 1.62
C ASP A 29 7.70 9.16 1.83
N MET A 30 7.10 9.68 0.75
CA MET A 30 5.83 10.42 0.80
C MET A 30 4.70 9.59 1.40
N PHE A 31 4.62 8.29 1.08
CA PHE A 31 3.61 7.39 1.63
C PHE A 31 3.78 7.15 3.13
N ALA A 32 5.03 7.18 3.61
CA ALA A 32 5.37 6.95 5.01
C ALA A 32 5.44 8.21 5.88
N GLN A 33 5.45 9.42 5.28
CA GLN A 33 5.40 10.69 6.02
C GLN A 33 4.23 10.81 7.01
N PRO A 34 2.98 10.37 6.72
CA PRO A 34 1.85 10.48 7.63
C PRO A 34 2.01 9.72 8.96
N PHE A 35 2.93 8.74 9.00
CA PHE A 35 3.30 8.01 10.22
C PHE A 35 4.80 8.18 10.55
N HIS A 36 5.39 9.30 10.13
CA HIS A 36 6.74 9.74 10.51
C HIS A 36 7.86 8.73 10.21
N SER A 37 7.70 7.94 9.15
CA SER A 37 8.66 6.90 8.78
C SER A 37 9.20 7.04 7.36
N GLY A 38 9.13 8.26 6.81
CA GLY A 38 9.61 8.59 5.46
C GLY A 38 11.03 8.09 5.19
N ALA A 39 11.99 8.44 6.07
CA ALA A 39 13.39 8.03 5.93
C ALA A 39 13.59 6.50 5.89
N TRP A 40 12.78 5.74 6.63
CA TRP A 40 12.81 4.27 6.58
C TRP A 40 12.32 3.74 5.24
N ALA A 41 11.18 4.25 4.77
CA ALA A 41 10.59 3.84 3.51
C ALA A 41 11.44 4.26 2.30
N SER A 42 11.99 5.47 2.33
CA SER A 42 12.93 6.00 1.33
C SER A 42 14.15 5.10 1.19
N LEU A 43 14.81 4.80 2.31
CA LEU A 43 15.98 3.93 2.29
C LEU A 43 15.61 2.51 1.82
N SER A 44 14.47 1.96 2.25
CA SER A 44 13.98 0.70 1.70
C SER A 44 13.81 0.77 0.17
N GLY A 45 13.27 1.85 -0.37
CA GLY A 45 13.15 2.09 -1.81
C GLY A 45 14.50 2.17 -2.53
N SER A 46 15.49 2.86 -1.96
CA SER A 46 16.84 2.94 -2.55
C SER A 46 17.54 1.59 -2.59
N LEU A 47 17.24 0.71 -1.63
CA LEU A 47 17.92 -0.57 -1.45
C LEU A 47 17.17 -1.76 -2.06
N HIS A 48 15.89 -1.64 -2.41
CA HIS A 48 15.08 -2.84 -2.67
C HIS A 48 15.62 -3.69 -3.84
N ASP A 49 16.19 -3.02 -4.83
CA ASP A 49 16.48 -3.58 -6.15
C ASP A 49 17.96 -3.68 -6.50
N ILE A 50 18.84 -3.57 -5.51
CA ILE A 50 20.31 -3.61 -5.72
C ILE A 50 20.72 -4.84 -6.53
N GLY A 51 20.05 -5.98 -6.34
CA GLY A 51 20.40 -7.20 -7.04
C GLY A 51 20.15 -7.14 -8.55
N LYS A 52 19.41 -6.14 -9.06
CA LYS A 52 19.30 -5.88 -10.50
C LYS A 52 20.65 -5.43 -11.10
N ALA A 53 21.60 -4.95 -10.31
CA ALA A 53 22.96 -4.64 -10.77
C ALA A 53 23.78 -5.89 -11.14
N ARG A 54 23.35 -7.09 -10.74
CA ARG A 54 24.05 -8.35 -11.05
C ARG A 54 24.15 -8.57 -12.55
N VAL A 55 25.26 -9.16 -12.97
CA VAL A 55 25.48 -9.47 -14.40
C VAL A 55 24.44 -10.46 -14.91
N SER A 56 24.07 -11.48 -14.10
CA SER A 56 23.02 -12.44 -14.44
C SER A 56 21.69 -11.75 -14.70
N PHE A 57 21.27 -10.82 -13.82
CA PHE A 57 20.03 -10.07 -14.00
C PHE A 57 20.05 -9.16 -15.24
N GLN A 58 21.14 -8.43 -15.48
CA GLN A 58 21.26 -7.59 -16.67
C GLN A 58 21.24 -8.41 -17.96
N ASN A 59 21.78 -9.63 -17.95
CA ASN A 59 21.69 -10.55 -19.08
C ASN A 59 20.28 -11.14 -19.24
N TYR A 60 19.60 -11.45 -18.14
CA TYR A 60 18.18 -11.84 -18.14
C TYR A 60 17.31 -10.80 -18.84
N LEU A 61 17.48 -9.50 -18.54
CA LEU A 61 16.76 -8.43 -19.25
C LEU A 61 17.05 -8.44 -20.75
N ARG A 62 18.32 -8.61 -21.15
CA ARG A 62 18.70 -8.68 -22.57
C ARG A 62 18.10 -9.92 -23.26
N PHE A 63 18.10 -11.07 -22.59
CA PHE A 63 17.50 -12.29 -23.08
C PHE A 63 16.00 -12.14 -23.32
N CYS A 64 15.26 -11.60 -22.35
CA CYS A 64 13.81 -11.34 -22.50
C CYS A 64 13.47 -10.39 -23.65
N ASN A 65 14.45 -9.62 -24.15
CA ASN A 65 14.28 -8.69 -25.27
C ASN A 65 15.01 -9.13 -26.54
N ASN A 66 15.40 -10.41 -26.65
CA ASN A 66 16.09 -10.99 -27.82
C ASN A 66 17.41 -10.30 -28.18
N LEU A 67 18.13 -9.77 -27.17
CA LEU A 67 19.43 -9.09 -27.34
C LEU A 67 20.63 -9.98 -26.96
N THR A 68 20.40 -11.25 -26.63
CA THR A 68 21.41 -12.28 -26.38
C THR A 68 21.13 -13.52 -27.23
N ASP A 69 22.10 -14.42 -27.33
CA ASP A 69 21.93 -15.70 -28.01
C ASP A 69 20.78 -16.52 -27.42
N ALA A 70 20.05 -17.25 -28.27
CA ALA A 70 18.89 -18.05 -27.90
C ALA A 70 19.21 -19.19 -26.90
N ASP A 71 20.48 -19.59 -26.82
CA ASP A 71 20.98 -20.65 -25.93
C ASP A 71 21.44 -20.15 -24.55
N TYR A 72 21.24 -18.86 -24.22
CA TYR A 72 21.62 -18.31 -22.92
C TYR A 72 20.71 -18.81 -21.79
N ASP A 73 21.30 -19.40 -20.75
CA ASP A 73 20.57 -19.78 -19.53
C ASP A 73 20.24 -18.53 -18.69
N ALA A 74 19.02 -18.02 -18.88
CA ALA A 74 18.48 -16.87 -18.18
C ALA A 74 17.66 -17.24 -16.92
N SER A 75 17.96 -18.39 -16.30
CA SER A 75 17.19 -18.88 -15.13
C SER A 75 17.40 -18.06 -13.86
N ASP A 76 18.57 -17.45 -13.67
CA ASP A 76 18.84 -16.58 -12.52
C ASP A 76 18.33 -15.16 -12.76
N ARG A 77 17.20 -14.86 -12.12
CA ARG A 77 16.58 -13.53 -12.06
C ARG A 77 16.51 -12.99 -10.63
N THR A 78 17.29 -13.53 -9.70
CA THR A 78 17.21 -13.15 -8.29
C THR A 78 17.81 -11.77 -8.05
N HIS A 79 17.04 -10.87 -7.43
CA HIS A 79 17.45 -9.48 -7.21
C HIS A 79 17.04 -8.88 -5.86
N SER A 80 16.06 -9.48 -5.16
CA SER A 80 15.50 -8.92 -3.93
C SER A 80 16.35 -9.10 -2.67
N GLY A 81 17.40 -9.93 -2.70
CA GLY A 81 18.20 -10.19 -1.50
C GLY A 81 19.42 -9.28 -1.32
N ALA A 82 20.02 -8.74 -2.39
CA ALA A 82 21.26 -7.96 -2.29
C ALA A 82 21.15 -6.74 -1.36
N GLY A 83 20.07 -5.98 -1.47
CA GLY A 83 19.83 -4.84 -0.58
C GLY A 83 19.55 -5.24 0.86
N ALA A 84 18.88 -6.36 1.08
CA ALA A 84 18.62 -6.89 2.41
C ALA A 84 19.92 -7.38 3.08
N VAL A 85 20.79 -8.05 2.33
CA VAL A 85 22.13 -8.47 2.76
C VAL A 85 22.96 -7.26 3.15
N TRP A 86 23.06 -6.28 2.25
CA TRP A 86 23.81 -5.05 2.51
C TRP A 86 23.29 -4.33 3.77
N ALA A 87 21.98 -4.17 3.90
CA ALA A 87 21.38 -3.52 5.07
C ALA A 87 21.75 -4.22 6.38
N VAL A 88 21.72 -5.55 6.44
CA VAL A 88 22.09 -6.31 7.64
C VAL A 88 23.57 -6.16 7.98
N GLN A 89 24.45 -6.17 6.97
CA GLN A 89 25.89 -6.08 7.17
C GLN A 89 26.33 -4.64 7.53
N ALA A 90 25.91 -3.65 6.74
CA ALA A 90 26.31 -2.25 6.87
C ALA A 90 25.56 -1.51 8.00
N LEU A 91 24.28 -1.83 8.26
CA LEU A 91 23.44 -1.17 9.26
C LEU A 91 23.16 -2.08 10.47
N SER A 92 24.18 -2.84 10.88
CA SER A 92 24.11 -3.83 11.97
C SER A 92 23.84 -3.21 13.36
N ARG A 93 24.04 -1.90 13.52
CA ARG A 93 23.75 -1.19 14.78
C ARG A 93 22.25 -1.21 15.07
N ASN A 94 21.89 -1.52 16.32
CA ASN A 94 20.52 -1.44 16.85
C ASN A 94 19.45 -2.24 16.08
N LYS A 95 19.84 -3.33 15.39
CA LYS A 95 18.92 -4.20 14.60
C LYS A 95 18.20 -3.48 13.44
N VAL A 96 18.66 -2.29 13.04
CA VAL A 96 18.10 -1.50 11.94
C VAL A 96 18.14 -2.28 10.63
N GLY A 97 19.30 -2.83 10.28
CA GLY A 97 19.47 -3.63 9.07
C GLY A 97 18.51 -4.82 8.99
N ARG A 98 18.18 -5.44 10.13
CA ARG A 98 17.22 -6.55 10.19
C ARG A 98 15.79 -6.12 9.88
N LEU A 99 15.38 -4.94 10.33
CA LEU A 99 14.04 -4.40 10.02
C LEU A 99 13.91 -4.09 8.52
N LEU A 100 14.93 -3.45 7.95
CA LEU A 100 15.02 -3.18 6.52
C LEU A 100 15.04 -4.46 5.70
N ALA A 101 15.74 -5.50 6.15
CA ALA A 101 15.80 -6.78 5.44
C ALA A 101 14.43 -7.46 5.30
N TYR A 102 13.53 -7.34 6.27
CA TYR A 102 12.15 -7.84 6.12
C TYR A 102 11.42 -7.14 4.98
N ILE A 103 11.53 -5.81 4.94
CA ILE A 103 10.86 -4.96 3.97
C ILE A 103 11.44 -5.23 2.57
N ILE A 104 12.77 -5.19 2.45
CA ILE A 104 13.50 -5.36 1.20
C ILE A 104 13.38 -6.79 0.69
N ALA A 105 13.74 -7.83 1.44
CA ALA A 105 13.70 -9.18 0.87
C ALA A 105 12.27 -9.68 0.55
N GLY A 106 11.26 -9.04 1.13
CA GLY A 106 9.86 -9.41 0.96
C GLY A 106 9.15 -8.79 -0.25
N HIS A 107 9.66 -7.72 -0.87
CA HIS A 107 8.85 -6.89 -1.80
C HIS A 107 8.26 -7.63 -3.02
N HIS A 108 8.81 -8.79 -3.40
CA HIS A 108 8.24 -9.65 -4.47
C HIS A 108 7.59 -10.96 -4.00
N ALA A 109 7.73 -11.34 -2.73
CA ALA A 109 7.29 -12.66 -2.24
C ALA A 109 6.40 -12.59 -1.00
N GLY A 110 6.14 -11.39 -0.48
CA GLY A 110 5.55 -11.18 0.84
C GLY A 110 6.59 -11.24 1.95
N LEU A 111 6.20 -10.75 3.15
CA LEU A 111 7.07 -10.72 4.31
C LEU A 111 7.40 -12.15 4.80
N PRO A 112 8.67 -12.58 4.76
CA PRO A 112 9.08 -13.90 5.25
C PRO A 112 9.17 -13.93 6.78
N ASP A 113 9.02 -15.10 7.38
CA ASP A 113 9.41 -15.32 8.77
C ASP A 113 10.94 -15.29 8.91
N TRP A 114 11.43 -14.85 10.08
CA TRP A 114 12.87 -14.89 10.35
C TRP A 114 13.41 -16.32 10.40
N ILE A 115 12.65 -17.21 11.03
CA ILE A 115 12.94 -18.63 11.21
C ILE A 115 11.78 -19.39 10.58
N GLY A 116 12.09 -20.26 9.62
CA GLY A 116 11.14 -20.69 8.60
C GLY A 116 10.06 -21.68 9.01
N GLY A 117 9.86 -21.95 10.31
CA GLY A 117 8.91 -22.97 10.77
C GLY A 117 9.03 -24.28 9.96
N ASP A 118 7.92 -24.70 9.34
CA ASP A 118 7.81 -25.89 8.48
C ASP A 118 8.46 -25.75 7.08
N THR A 119 8.87 -24.53 6.70
CA THR A 119 9.63 -24.21 5.48
C THR A 119 10.99 -23.55 5.82
N PRO A 120 11.97 -24.30 6.38
CA PRO A 120 13.23 -23.74 6.86
C PRO A 120 13.99 -22.92 5.80
N CYS A 121 13.97 -23.40 4.54
CA CYS A 121 14.66 -22.77 3.41
C CYS A 121 13.96 -21.50 2.89
N GLY A 122 12.71 -21.23 3.30
CA GLY A 122 11.98 -20.01 2.94
C GLY A 122 12.23 -18.84 3.90
N SER A 123 12.95 -19.08 4.99
CA SER A 123 13.18 -18.08 6.03
C SER A 123 14.10 -16.95 5.58
N LEU A 124 13.88 -15.75 6.12
CA LEU A 124 14.71 -14.60 5.82
C LEU A 124 16.17 -14.83 6.21
N SER A 125 16.41 -15.42 7.38
CA SER A 125 17.78 -15.68 7.85
C SER A 125 18.53 -16.66 6.94
N TYR A 126 17.86 -17.70 6.44
CA TYR A 126 18.44 -18.63 5.49
C TYR A 126 18.78 -17.95 4.15
N ARG A 127 17.82 -17.19 3.59
CA ARG A 127 18.04 -16.43 2.34
C ARG A 127 19.23 -15.48 2.44
N LEU A 128 19.32 -14.73 3.55
CA LEU A 128 20.42 -13.80 3.81
C LEU A 128 21.77 -14.52 3.91
N ASP A 129 21.84 -15.72 4.48
CA ASP A 129 23.08 -16.51 4.53
C ASP A 129 23.47 -17.08 3.17
N GLN A 130 22.51 -17.55 2.35
CA GLN A 130 22.78 -18.05 1.01
C GLN A 130 23.29 -16.95 0.07
N GLU A 131 22.79 -15.73 0.22
CA GLU A 131 23.15 -14.58 -0.61
C GLU A 131 24.21 -13.67 0.05
N LYS A 132 24.84 -14.07 1.16
CA LYS A 132 25.71 -13.18 1.96
C LYS A 132 26.89 -12.55 1.22
N ASP A 133 27.32 -13.17 0.13
CA ASP A 133 28.45 -12.73 -0.70
C ASP A 133 28.00 -11.95 -1.95
N ILE A 134 26.69 -11.78 -2.18
CA ILE A 134 26.13 -11.12 -3.37
C ILE A 134 26.60 -9.67 -3.53
N GLU A 135 26.83 -8.97 -2.41
CA GLU A 135 27.35 -7.60 -2.40
C GLU A 135 28.81 -7.50 -2.86
N ARG A 136 29.53 -8.62 -2.93
CA ARG A 136 30.92 -8.69 -3.40
C ARG A 136 31.01 -8.91 -4.91
N GLU A 137 29.90 -9.20 -5.58
CA GLU A 137 29.90 -9.26 -7.05
C GLU A 137 30.35 -7.90 -7.61
N PRO A 138 31.29 -7.83 -8.57
CA PRO A 138 31.91 -6.57 -8.97
C PRO A 138 30.93 -5.47 -9.40
N ALA A 139 29.89 -5.81 -10.17
CA ALA A 139 28.89 -4.86 -10.63
C ALA A 139 27.99 -4.35 -9.48
N VAL A 140 27.61 -5.24 -8.56
CA VAL A 140 26.85 -4.90 -7.36
C VAL A 140 27.67 -4.03 -6.42
N ALA A 141 28.91 -4.42 -6.12
CA ALA A 141 29.83 -3.67 -5.28
C ALA A 141 30.10 -2.26 -5.82
N ALA A 142 30.28 -2.13 -7.13
CA ALA A 142 30.47 -0.83 -7.78
C ALA A 142 29.22 0.06 -7.65
N TRP A 143 28.01 -0.52 -7.81
CA TRP A 143 26.76 0.22 -7.63
C TRP A 143 26.58 0.68 -6.18
N ILE A 144 26.81 -0.21 -5.20
CA ILE A 144 26.78 0.10 -3.77
C ILE A 144 27.75 1.23 -3.43
N LEU A 145 29.00 1.15 -3.93
CA LEU A 145 30.03 2.17 -3.66
C LEU A 145 29.60 3.57 -4.11
N GLY A 146 28.86 3.68 -5.21
CA GLY A 146 28.35 4.94 -5.74
C GLY A 146 27.30 5.62 -4.86
N HIS A 147 26.63 4.89 -3.97
CA HIS A 147 25.44 5.37 -3.25
C HIS A 147 25.53 5.22 -1.72
N GLN A 148 26.35 4.31 -1.20
CA GLN A 148 26.40 3.96 0.23
C GLN A 148 26.69 5.14 1.17
N ALA A 149 27.36 6.18 0.69
CA ALA A 149 27.65 7.36 1.49
C ALA A 149 26.36 8.09 1.89
N GLU A 150 25.36 8.15 1.00
CA GLU A 150 24.06 8.72 1.29
C GLU A 150 23.27 7.83 2.27
N TRP A 151 23.21 6.53 1.99
CA TRP A 151 22.46 5.57 2.81
C TRP A 151 22.96 5.48 4.25
N THR A 152 24.28 5.51 4.44
CA THR A 152 24.89 5.44 5.78
C THR A 152 24.80 6.76 6.54
N ALA A 153 24.61 7.89 5.83
CA ALA A 153 24.32 9.19 6.42
C ALA A 153 22.86 9.33 6.86
N THR A 154 21.94 8.51 6.34
CA THR A 154 20.52 8.54 6.69
C THR A 154 20.31 8.25 8.18
N SER A 155 19.81 9.24 8.91
CA SER A 155 19.48 9.09 10.32
C SER A 155 18.15 8.36 10.50
N LEU A 156 18.21 7.12 10.96
CA LEU A 156 17.03 6.29 11.25
C LEU A 156 16.75 6.25 12.75
N GLY A 157 15.66 6.90 13.17
CA GLY A 157 15.09 6.79 14.50
C GLY A 157 13.76 6.04 14.47
N PRO A 158 13.34 5.38 15.57
CA PRO A 158 11.98 4.86 15.66
C PRO A 158 10.98 6.04 15.59
N PRO A 159 9.89 5.90 14.83
CA PRO A 159 8.94 7.00 14.61
C PRO A 159 8.16 7.39 15.88
N TRP A 160 8.01 6.45 16.81
CA TRP A 160 7.44 6.67 18.13
C TRP A 160 8.09 5.72 19.15
N ARG A 161 7.80 5.96 20.43
CA ARG A 161 8.12 4.99 21.47
C ARG A 161 7.16 3.83 21.36
N PHE A 162 7.62 2.70 20.86
CA PHE A 162 6.93 1.43 21.04
C PHE A 162 6.79 1.18 22.56
N GLY A 163 5.65 0.66 23.04
CA GLY A 163 5.35 0.38 24.47
C GLY A 163 6.32 -0.57 25.21
N ASN A 164 5.86 -1.47 26.08
CA ASN A 164 6.75 -2.47 26.73
C ASN A 164 6.58 -3.90 26.19
N ASP A 165 5.55 -4.18 25.39
CA ASP A 165 5.21 -5.50 24.83
C ASP A 165 5.18 -5.45 23.27
N ASN A 166 6.26 -4.89 22.71
CA ASN A 166 6.31 -4.17 21.42
C ASN A 166 6.36 -4.98 20.14
N MET A 167 6.30 -6.30 20.23
CA MET A 167 6.48 -7.13 19.04
C MET A 167 5.35 -6.88 18.03
N SER A 168 4.13 -6.68 18.51
CA SER A 168 2.97 -6.37 17.67
C SER A 168 3.09 -5.01 16.98
N ASP A 169 3.48 -3.95 17.70
CA ASP A 169 3.62 -2.60 17.14
C ASP A 169 4.73 -2.54 16.08
N VAL A 170 5.87 -3.16 16.36
CA VAL A 170 6.99 -3.24 15.41
C VAL A 170 6.58 -4.06 14.19
N SER A 171 5.90 -5.19 14.40
CA SER A 171 5.42 -6.04 13.30
C SER A 171 4.39 -5.31 12.42
N PHE A 172 3.49 -4.53 13.01
CA PHE A 172 2.53 -3.70 12.27
C PHE A 172 3.23 -2.58 11.51
N TRP A 173 4.19 -1.90 12.13
CA TRP A 173 4.98 -0.86 11.48
C TRP A 173 5.80 -1.37 10.30
N ILE A 174 6.43 -2.55 10.40
CA ILE A 174 7.10 -3.22 9.28
C ILE A 174 6.12 -3.46 8.13
N ARG A 175 4.90 -3.93 8.42
CA ARG A 175 3.87 -4.14 7.39
C ARG A 175 3.47 -2.84 6.70
N MET A 176 3.36 -1.74 7.44
CA MET A 176 3.07 -0.42 6.87
C MET A 176 4.19 0.05 5.93
N LEU A 177 5.46 -0.08 6.35
CA LEU A 177 6.62 0.27 5.53
C LEU A 177 6.73 -0.61 4.28
N TYR A 178 6.51 -1.91 4.43
CA TYR A 178 6.43 -2.85 3.32
C TYR A 178 5.34 -2.45 2.32
N SER A 179 4.16 -2.07 2.81
CA SER A 179 3.07 -1.57 1.96
C SER A 179 3.50 -0.36 1.13
N CYS A 180 4.19 0.59 1.77
CA CYS A 180 4.70 1.79 1.10
C CYS A 180 5.71 1.45 0.01
N LEU A 181 6.63 0.52 0.28
CA LEU A 181 7.63 0.08 -0.70
C LEU A 181 6.99 -0.60 -1.90
N VAL A 182 6.11 -1.57 -1.65
CA VAL A 182 5.43 -2.33 -2.73
C VAL A 182 4.59 -1.41 -3.60
N ASP A 183 3.83 -0.49 -3.00
CA ASP A 183 3.08 0.50 -3.78
C ASP A 183 4.01 1.39 -4.60
N ALA A 184 5.10 1.89 -4.02
CA ALA A 184 6.02 2.76 -4.74
C ALA A 184 6.67 2.04 -5.94
N ASP A 185 7.12 0.80 -5.76
CA ASP A 185 7.70 -0.04 -6.83
C ASP A 185 6.68 -0.31 -7.95
N PHE A 186 5.46 -0.70 -7.58
CA PHE A 186 4.39 -0.94 -8.55
C PHE A 186 4.03 0.33 -9.34
N LEU A 187 3.87 1.46 -8.66
CA LEU A 187 3.50 2.73 -9.27
C LEU A 187 4.57 3.26 -10.22
N ASP A 188 5.84 3.10 -9.87
CA ASP A 188 6.94 3.50 -10.75
C ASP A 188 7.00 2.61 -11.99
N THR A 189 6.90 1.29 -11.78
CA THR A 189 6.85 0.30 -12.87
C THR A 189 5.66 0.56 -13.80
N GLU A 190 4.46 0.83 -13.26
CA GLU A 190 3.28 1.17 -14.04
C GLU A 190 3.49 2.45 -14.86
N ALA A 191 4.00 3.51 -14.24
CA ALA A 191 4.25 4.79 -14.91
C ALA A 191 5.26 4.65 -16.07
N PHE A 192 6.26 3.81 -15.88
CA PHE A 192 7.26 3.50 -16.91
C PHE A 192 6.69 2.61 -18.04
N MET A 193 5.91 1.58 -17.71
CA MET A 193 5.39 0.61 -18.69
C MET A 193 4.15 1.10 -19.46
N ALA A 194 3.31 1.93 -18.83
CA ALA A 194 1.99 2.29 -19.34
C ALA A 194 1.65 3.77 -19.09
N THR A 195 2.46 4.67 -19.66
CA THR A 195 2.36 6.13 -19.46
C THR A 195 0.96 6.70 -19.75
N GLU A 196 0.22 6.15 -20.72
CA GLU A 196 -1.16 6.57 -21.02
C GLU A 196 -2.16 6.17 -19.93
N LYS A 197 -2.01 5.00 -19.30
CA LYS A 197 -2.90 4.53 -18.22
C LYS A 197 -2.70 5.33 -16.93
N ALA A 198 -1.45 5.65 -16.59
CA ALA A 198 -1.11 6.44 -15.40
C ALA A 198 -1.78 7.84 -15.42
N ALA A 199 -1.94 8.44 -16.61
CA ALA A 199 -2.62 9.72 -16.78
C ALA A 199 -4.14 9.65 -16.56
N THR A 200 -4.75 8.47 -16.62
CA THR A 200 -6.20 8.24 -16.46
C THR A 200 -6.63 8.07 -15.01
N ARG A 201 -5.70 8.00 -14.05
CA ARG A 201 -6.05 7.94 -12.62
C ARG A 201 -6.85 9.18 -12.25
N SER A 202 -8.16 8.97 -12.12
CA SER A 202 -9.13 10.03 -11.91
C SER A 202 -8.86 10.72 -10.58
N GLN A 203 -8.86 12.04 -10.58
CA GLN A 203 -8.79 12.81 -9.35
C GLN A 203 -10.06 12.57 -8.54
N TYR A 204 -9.97 11.76 -7.48
CA TYR A 204 -11.07 11.60 -6.55
C TYR A 204 -11.39 12.96 -5.89
N PRO A 205 -12.68 13.30 -5.71
CA PRO A 205 -13.04 14.53 -5.03
C PRO A 205 -12.48 14.55 -3.61
N GLN A 206 -12.12 15.75 -3.16
CA GLN A 206 -11.68 15.96 -1.79
C GLN A 206 -12.79 15.62 -0.79
N LEU A 207 -12.41 15.23 0.44
CA LEU A 207 -13.34 14.71 1.45
C LEU A 207 -14.42 15.73 1.78
N ARG A 208 -14.04 17.02 1.72
CA ARG A 208 -14.95 18.16 1.84
C ARG A 208 -16.03 18.16 0.77
N ALA A 209 -15.65 17.97 -0.51
CA ALA A 209 -16.62 17.93 -1.60
C ALA A 209 -17.57 16.72 -1.49
N LEU A 210 -17.05 15.57 -1.06
CA LEU A 210 -17.88 14.38 -0.77
C LEU A 210 -18.83 14.63 0.41
N SER A 211 -18.33 15.28 1.46
CA SER A 211 -19.13 15.64 2.63
C SER A 211 -20.26 16.60 2.29
N GLU A 212 -20.01 17.63 1.48
CA GLU A 212 -21.03 18.58 1.04
C GLU A 212 -22.14 17.90 0.25
N ARG A 213 -21.79 17.00 -0.69
CA ARG A 213 -22.75 16.18 -1.44
C ARG A 213 -23.58 15.30 -0.50
N PHE A 214 -22.90 14.57 0.39
CA PHE A 214 -23.53 13.68 1.36
C PHE A 214 -24.55 14.41 2.23
N PHE A 215 -24.16 15.52 2.86
CA PHE A 215 -25.05 16.27 3.75
C PHE A 215 -26.19 16.95 3.01
N THR A 216 -25.97 17.40 1.76
CA THR A 216 -27.04 17.94 0.93
C THR A 216 -28.13 16.90 0.69
N ALA A 217 -27.75 15.70 0.24
CA ALA A 217 -28.68 14.60 0.01
C ALA A 217 -29.34 14.10 1.30
N LEU A 218 -28.57 13.98 2.40
CA LEU A 218 -29.10 13.54 3.70
C LEU A 218 -30.10 14.53 4.29
N ASN A 219 -29.84 15.83 4.18
CA ASN A 219 -30.77 16.88 4.63
C ASN A 219 -32.04 16.91 3.79
N ALA A 220 -31.95 16.76 2.46
CA ALA A 220 -33.13 16.64 1.61
C ALA A 220 -33.98 15.43 2.01
N LYS A 221 -33.34 14.26 2.17
CA LYS A 221 -34.02 13.02 2.61
C LYS A 221 -34.74 13.18 3.96
N GLN A 222 -34.15 13.89 4.92
CA GLN A 222 -34.78 14.13 6.21
C GLN A 222 -35.96 15.10 6.10
N ARG A 223 -35.87 16.15 5.27
CA ARG A 223 -36.99 17.10 5.05
C ARG A 223 -38.18 16.46 4.35
N GLU A 224 -37.92 15.54 3.43
CA GLU A 224 -38.96 14.82 2.67
C GLU A 224 -39.54 13.62 3.44
N ALA A 225 -38.94 13.26 4.58
CA ALA A 225 -39.39 12.12 5.38
C ALA A 225 -40.73 12.43 6.04
N LYS A 226 -41.65 11.46 6.00
CA LYS A 226 -42.92 11.56 6.76
C LYS A 226 -42.63 11.63 8.26
N GLU A 227 -43.33 12.51 8.94
CA GLU A 227 -43.30 12.60 10.41
C GLU A 227 -43.90 11.33 11.03
N THR A 228 -43.00 10.45 11.50
CA THR A 228 -43.34 9.19 12.17
C THR A 228 -42.45 9.05 13.41
N PRO A 229 -42.88 8.30 14.44
CA PRO A 229 -42.04 8.07 15.63
C PRO A 229 -40.66 7.50 15.27
N VAL A 230 -40.59 6.62 14.27
CA VAL A 230 -39.33 6.02 13.78
C VAL A 230 -38.43 7.07 13.13
N ASN A 231 -38.97 7.97 12.31
CA ASN A 231 -38.16 9.00 11.66
C ASN A 231 -37.67 10.06 12.63
N ARG A 232 -38.44 10.35 13.70
CA ARG A 232 -37.97 11.21 14.79
C ARG A 232 -36.77 10.60 15.51
N ILE A 233 -36.85 9.33 15.89
CA ILE A 233 -35.73 8.60 16.52
C ILE A 233 -34.52 8.56 15.58
N ARG A 234 -34.72 8.35 14.27
CA ARG A 234 -33.61 8.40 13.29
C ARG A 234 -32.94 9.77 13.23
N ALA A 235 -33.71 10.85 13.32
CA ALA A 235 -33.18 12.21 13.38
C ALA A 235 -32.38 12.44 14.67
N GLU A 236 -32.89 11.99 15.82
CA GLU A 236 -32.19 12.05 17.12
C GLU A 236 -30.86 11.27 17.09
N ILE A 237 -30.85 10.05 16.52
CA ILE A 237 -29.63 9.23 16.36
C ILE A 237 -28.62 9.95 15.48
N ARG A 238 -29.07 10.54 14.36
CA ARG A 238 -28.20 11.32 13.47
C ARG A 238 -27.59 12.50 14.20
N GLU A 239 -28.39 13.27 14.94
CA GLU A 239 -27.91 14.43 15.71
C GLU A 239 -26.89 14.02 16.77
N ALA A 240 -27.13 12.91 17.48
CA ALA A 240 -26.18 12.36 18.44
C ALA A 240 -24.84 11.96 17.78
N CYS A 241 -24.88 11.33 16.60
CA CYS A 241 -23.69 11.03 15.82
C CYS A 241 -22.94 12.28 15.35
N GLU A 242 -23.64 13.29 14.81
CA GLU A 242 -22.99 14.55 14.39
C GLU A 242 -22.38 15.30 15.58
N THR A 243 -23.03 15.27 16.75
CA THR A 243 -22.52 15.89 17.99
C THR A 243 -21.28 15.15 18.51
N ALA A 244 -21.30 13.81 18.54
CA ALA A 244 -20.17 13.01 18.99
C ALA A 244 -18.92 13.20 18.11
N ALA A 245 -19.09 13.58 16.84
CA ALA A 245 -17.98 13.81 15.93
C ALA A 245 -17.06 14.97 16.34
N GLU A 246 -17.55 15.91 17.16
CA GLU A 246 -16.76 17.01 17.73
C GLU A 246 -15.79 16.54 18.83
N SER A 247 -15.98 15.34 19.38
CA SER A 247 -15.10 14.80 20.43
C SER A 247 -13.68 14.52 19.91
N PRO A 248 -12.67 14.45 20.81
CA PRO A 248 -11.31 14.05 20.45
C PRO A 248 -11.28 12.69 19.74
N ARG A 249 -10.24 12.47 18.93
CA ARG A 249 -9.98 11.19 18.24
C ARG A 249 -9.94 10.04 19.25
N GLY A 250 -10.59 8.93 18.91
CA GLY A 250 -10.67 7.76 19.79
C GLY A 250 -11.56 6.66 19.22
N LEU A 251 -11.95 5.73 20.10
CA LEU A 251 -12.88 4.65 19.78
C LEU A 251 -14.30 5.06 20.16
N PHE A 252 -15.23 4.84 19.24
CA PHE A 252 -16.64 5.17 19.39
C PHE A 252 -17.49 3.93 19.12
N SER A 253 -18.61 3.81 19.82
CA SER A 253 -19.57 2.72 19.62
C SER A 253 -20.96 3.30 19.32
N LEU A 254 -21.62 2.75 18.30
CA LEU A 254 -22.97 3.12 17.90
C LEU A 254 -23.91 1.91 18.06
N THR A 255 -24.66 1.89 19.15
CA THR A 255 -25.64 0.84 19.44
C THR A 255 -27.03 1.27 19.03
N VAL A 256 -27.49 0.78 17.86
CA VAL A 256 -28.79 1.13 17.29
C VAL A 256 -29.43 -0.12 16.69
N PRO A 257 -30.74 -0.38 16.85
CA PRO A 257 -31.41 -1.53 16.27
C PRO A 257 -31.38 -1.52 14.73
N THR A 258 -31.70 -2.65 14.11
CA THR A 258 -31.90 -2.73 12.65
C THR A 258 -32.95 -1.72 12.20
N GLY A 259 -32.74 -1.10 11.03
CA GLY A 259 -33.59 -0.03 10.54
C GLY A 259 -33.46 1.32 11.24
N GLY A 260 -32.67 1.46 12.31
CA GLY A 260 -32.49 2.72 13.04
C GLY A 260 -31.55 3.75 12.41
N GLY A 261 -31.08 3.52 11.17
CA GLY A 261 -30.27 4.51 10.43
C GLY A 261 -28.76 4.46 10.66
N LYS A 262 -28.23 3.35 11.22
CA LYS A 262 -26.79 3.17 11.51
C LYS A 262 -25.84 3.62 10.42
N THR A 263 -26.09 3.20 9.18
CA THR A 263 -25.20 3.49 8.04
C THR A 263 -25.08 4.99 7.82
N LEU A 264 -26.19 5.70 7.62
CA LEU A 264 -26.16 7.13 7.31
C LEU A 264 -25.73 7.98 8.52
N SER A 265 -26.17 7.65 9.73
CA SER A 265 -25.73 8.36 10.94
C SER A 265 -24.25 8.14 11.25
N GLY A 266 -23.74 6.91 11.07
CA GLY A 266 -22.32 6.60 11.19
C GLY A 266 -21.48 7.29 10.11
N THR A 267 -22.00 7.38 8.87
CA THR A 267 -21.35 8.14 7.78
C THR A 267 -21.29 9.63 8.08
N ALA A 268 -22.38 10.18 8.64
CA ALA A 268 -22.42 11.58 9.08
C ALA A 268 -21.37 11.86 10.17
N PHE A 269 -21.27 10.98 11.17
CA PHE A 269 -20.19 11.03 12.17
C PHE A 269 -18.81 11.01 11.49
N ALA A 270 -18.58 10.04 10.59
CA ALA A 270 -17.28 9.86 9.96
C ALA A 270 -16.85 11.09 9.15
N PHE A 271 -17.74 11.70 8.36
CA PHE A 271 -17.43 12.93 7.63
C PHE A 271 -17.13 14.10 8.56
N ARG A 272 -17.97 14.34 9.56
CA ARG A 272 -17.76 15.43 10.52
C ARG A 272 -16.44 15.26 11.27
N HIS A 273 -16.19 14.06 11.78
CA HIS A 273 -15.00 13.75 12.56
C HIS A 273 -13.73 13.86 11.71
N ALA A 274 -13.77 13.34 10.48
CA ALA A 274 -12.65 13.42 9.56
C ALA A 274 -12.33 14.87 9.19
N LEU A 275 -13.33 15.68 8.87
CA LEU A 275 -13.13 17.10 8.55
C LEU A 275 -12.64 17.91 9.77
N LYS A 276 -13.17 17.63 10.96
CA LYS A 276 -12.77 18.30 12.21
C LYS A 276 -11.30 18.06 12.54
N HIS A 277 -10.84 16.82 12.36
CA HIS A 277 -9.51 16.38 12.77
C HIS A 277 -8.51 16.26 11.61
N GLY A 278 -8.86 16.75 10.42
CA GLY A 278 -7.98 16.71 9.24
C GLY A 278 -7.63 15.30 8.76
N LEU A 279 -8.51 14.32 8.96
CA LEU A 279 -8.32 12.96 8.48
C LEU A 279 -8.57 12.89 6.97
N ARG A 280 -7.81 12.03 6.29
CA ARG A 280 -7.76 11.98 4.82
C ARG A 280 -8.74 11.02 4.17
N ARG A 281 -9.26 10.04 4.93
CA ARG A 281 -10.02 8.92 4.38
C ARG A 281 -11.01 8.37 5.40
N ILE A 282 -12.13 7.84 4.89
CA ILE A 282 -13.10 7.03 5.63
C ILE A 282 -13.05 5.61 5.05
N ILE A 283 -12.85 4.61 5.91
CA ILE A 283 -12.80 3.20 5.52
C ILE A 283 -13.91 2.46 6.26
N TYR A 284 -14.76 1.78 5.49
CA TYR A 284 -15.80 0.89 6.00
C TYR A 284 -15.30 -0.54 5.93
N VAL A 285 -15.20 -1.19 7.09
CA VAL A 285 -14.88 -2.62 7.20
C VAL A 285 -16.15 -3.36 7.58
N ILE A 286 -16.62 -4.25 6.71
CA ILE A 286 -17.89 -4.95 6.88
C ILE A 286 -17.66 -6.46 6.64
N PRO A 287 -18.21 -7.35 7.49
CA PRO A 287 -17.84 -8.77 7.49
C PRO A 287 -18.42 -9.61 6.34
N TYR A 288 -19.37 -9.10 5.55
CA TYR A 288 -20.04 -9.89 4.51
C TYR A 288 -20.17 -9.09 3.21
N THR A 289 -19.82 -9.72 2.08
CA THR A 289 -19.93 -9.17 0.72
C THR A 289 -21.32 -8.62 0.41
N SER A 290 -22.37 -9.38 0.73
CA SER A 290 -23.76 -8.95 0.49
C SER A 290 -24.15 -7.69 1.25
N ILE A 291 -23.55 -7.45 2.43
CA ILE A 291 -23.79 -6.23 3.21
C ILE A 291 -22.97 -5.06 2.64
N ILE A 292 -21.79 -5.35 2.06
CA ILE A 292 -21.00 -4.33 1.36
C ILE A 292 -21.71 -3.82 0.13
N GLU A 293 -22.18 -4.70 -0.75
CA GLU A 293 -22.91 -4.29 -1.96
C GLU A 293 -24.10 -3.38 -1.59
N GLN A 294 -24.88 -3.78 -0.58
CA GLN A 294 -26.00 -2.97 -0.07
C GLN A 294 -25.54 -1.63 0.51
N THR A 295 -24.42 -1.61 1.25
CA THR A 295 -23.89 -0.37 1.84
C THR A 295 -23.32 0.55 0.76
N ALA A 296 -22.64 -0.01 -0.23
CA ALA A 296 -22.10 0.69 -1.38
C ALA A 296 -23.22 1.34 -2.18
N ASP A 297 -24.27 0.59 -2.52
CA ASP A 297 -25.42 1.10 -3.25
C ASP A 297 -26.11 2.24 -2.50
N VAL A 298 -26.30 2.09 -1.19
CA VAL A 298 -26.80 3.18 -0.36
C VAL A 298 -25.87 4.40 -0.48
N LEU A 299 -24.57 4.27 -0.26
CA LEU A 299 -23.64 5.41 -0.27
C LEU A 299 -23.49 6.05 -1.66
N ARG A 300 -23.57 5.27 -2.75
CA ARG A 300 -23.58 5.78 -4.13
C ARG A 300 -24.72 6.74 -4.37
N THR A 301 -25.90 6.51 -3.80
CA THR A 301 -27.03 7.45 -3.93
C THR A 301 -26.76 8.82 -3.29
N PHE A 302 -25.83 8.91 -2.32
CA PHE A 302 -25.46 10.16 -1.65
C PHE A 302 -24.19 10.79 -2.22
N LEU A 303 -23.27 9.99 -2.75
CA LEU A 303 -21.92 10.42 -3.14
C LEU A 303 -21.69 10.45 -4.64
N GLY A 304 -22.49 9.72 -5.43
CA GLY A 304 -22.30 9.45 -6.85
C GLY A 304 -21.50 8.16 -7.10
N GLU A 305 -21.77 7.49 -8.22
CA GLU A 305 -21.25 6.14 -8.51
C GLU A 305 -19.72 6.05 -8.51
N GLY A 306 -19.02 7.02 -9.10
CA GLY A 306 -17.56 7.01 -9.20
C GLY A 306 -16.80 7.34 -7.90
N ASN A 307 -17.50 7.63 -6.80
CA ASN A 307 -16.89 8.07 -5.54
C ASN A 307 -16.89 7.01 -4.43
N VAL A 308 -17.42 5.82 -4.74
CA VAL A 308 -17.52 4.70 -3.82
C VAL A 308 -16.70 3.54 -4.41
N VAL A 309 -15.53 3.29 -3.81
CA VAL A 309 -14.68 2.16 -4.20
C VAL A 309 -15.05 0.96 -3.35
N GLU A 310 -15.53 -0.10 -4.01
CA GLU A 310 -15.75 -1.41 -3.39
C GLU A 310 -14.53 -2.28 -3.61
N HIS A 311 -14.05 -2.93 -2.54
CA HIS A 311 -13.00 -3.92 -2.63
C HIS A 311 -13.45 -5.21 -1.95
N HIS A 312 -13.55 -6.29 -2.73
CA HIS A 312 -14.02 -7.60 -2.29
C HIS A 312 -12.85 -8.58 -2.25
N SER A 313 -12.62 -9.27 -1.12
CA SER A 313 -11.44 -10.15 -0.99
C SER A 313 -11.47 -11.39 -1.90
N ASN A 314 -12.63 -11.76 -2.47
CA ASN A 314 -12.82 -12.78 -3.52
C ASN A 314 -13.30 -12.07 -4.80
N PHE A 315 -12.43 -11.95 -5.80
CA PHE A 315 -12.67 -11.20 -7.02
C PHE A 315 -13.42 -12.02 -8.10
N ASP A 316 -14.37 -11.38 -8.78
CA ASP A 316 -14.99 -11.84 -10.03
C ASP A 316 -14.73 -10.79 -11.14
N PRO A 317 -13.86 -11.08 -12.14
CA PRO A 317 -13.40 -10.10 -13.13
C PRO A 317 -14.49 -9.59 -14.09
N ASP A 318 -15.66 -10.23 -14.15
CA ASP A 318 -16.72 -9.92 -15.11
C ASP A 318 -17.64 -8.75 -14.69
N ARG A 319 -17.52 -8.24 -13.46
CA ARG A 319 -18.40 -7.18 -12.91
C ARG A 319 -17.80 -5.77 -12.88
N GLU A 320 -16.60 -5.56 -13.43
CA GLU A 320 -15.84 -4.34 -13.15
C GLU A 320 -16.00 -3.19 -14.17
N THR A 321 -15.93 -1.97 -13.63
CA THR A 321 -15.64 -0.76 -14.40
C THR A 321 -14.14 -0.49 -14.41
N GLN A 322 -13.62 0.14 -15.47
CA GLN A 322 -12.20 0.49 -15.61
C GLN A 322 -11.65 1.31 -14.42
N GLN A 323 -12.50 2.12 -13.76
CA GLN A 323 -12.14 2.92 -12.59
C GLN A 323 -11.99 2.09 -11.31
N SER A 324 -12.78 1.02 -11.14
CA SER A 324 -12.64 0.09 -10.01
C SER A 324 -11.33 -0.68 -10.13
N ARG A 325 -11.03 -1.16 -11.35
CA ARG A 325 -9.76 -1.83 -11.66
C ARG A 325 -8.57 -0.96 -11.36
N LEU A 326 -8.48 0.27 -11.88
CA LEU A 326 -7.35 1.18 -11.63
C LEU A 326 -7.15 1.57 -10.15
N ALA A 327 -8.21 1.46 -9.34
CA ALA A 327 -8.16 1.71 -7.90
C ALA A 327 -7.65 0.50 -7.09
N SER A 328 -7.78 -0.71 -7.65
CA SER A 328 -7.30 -1.98 -7.09
C SER A 328 -6.10 -2.60 -7.84
N GLU A 329 -5.71 -2.07 -9.00
CA GLU A 329 -4.75 -2.65 -9.97
C GLU A 329 -3.32 -2.74 -9.41
N ASN A 330 -3.01 -2.11 -8.28
CA ASN A 330 -1.73 -2.28 -7.57
C ASN A 330 -1.44 -3.74 -7.11
N TRP A 331 -2.31 -4.71 -7.41
CA TRP A 331 -2.40 -5.98 -6.69
C TRP A 331 -2.56 -7.25 -7.54
N ASP A 332 -2.32 -7.20 -8.85
CA ASP A 332 -2.60 -8.31 -9.77
C ASP A 332 -1.42 -9.27 -10.05
N ASP A 333 -0.58 -9.56 -9.05
CA ASP A 333 0.37 -10.68 -9.14
C ASP A 333 0.44 -11.51 -7.85
N LYS A 334 -0.16 -12.71 -7.90
CA LYS A 334 0.02 -13.95 -7.10
C LYS A 334 0.24 -13.91 -5.56
N ILE A 335 0.24 -12.77 -4.87
CA ILE A 335 0.52 -12.68 -3.43
C ILE A 335 -0.79 -12.49 -2.64
N ASN A 336 -1.65 -13.52 -2.70
CA ASN A 336 -2.75 -13.66 -1.76
C ASN A 336 -2.22 -14.26 -0.45
N ARG A 337 -1.88 -13.43 0.56
CA ARG A 337 -1.81 -13.91 1.95
C ARG A 337 -1.75 -12.90 3.13
N GLN A 338 -1.84 -11.58 2.95
CA GLN A 338 -1.86 -10.67 4.11
C GLN A 338 -2.98 -9.62 4.02
N LEU A 339 -4.16 -9.97 4.59
CA LEU A 339 -5.36 -9.12 4.72
C LEU A 339 -5.08 -7.73 5.31
N ASN A 340 -4.09 -7.59 6.21
CA ASN A 340 -3.82 -6.33 6.90
C ASN A 340 -3.04 -5.30 6.08
N ILE A 341 -2.49 -5.66 4.92
CA ILE A 341 -1.71 -4.75 4.05
C ILE A 341 -2.63 -4.07 3.02
N LYS A 342 -3.80 -4.66 2.72
CA LYS A 342 -4.75 -4.20 1.69
C LYS A 342 -5.37 -2.82 1.99
N ILE A 343 -5.50 -2.47 3.28
CA ILE A 343 -6.14 -1.21 3.74
C ILE A 343 -5.33 0.05 3.36
N PHE A 344 -4.00 -0.07 3.20
CA PHE A 344 -3.12 1.10 3.11
C PHE A 344 -3.00 1.69 1.69
N ASN A 345 -3.34 0.91 0.66
CA ASN A 345 -2.94 1.15 -0.72
C ASN A 345 -4.07 1.68 -1.62
N LEU A 346 -5.22 2.02 -1.02
CA LEU A 346 -6.42 2.43 -1.75
C LEU A 346 -6.32 3.90 -2.18
N THR A 347 -6.68 4.23 -3.42
CA THR A 347 -6.61 5.61 -3.95
C THR A 347 -7.89 6.44 -3.72
N GLY A 348 -8.94 5.86 -3.11
CA GLY A 348 -10.21 6.54 -2.80
C GLY A 348 -10.25 7.27 -1.45
N GLN A 349 -11.17 8.24 -1.31
CA GLN A 349 -11.42 8.96 -0.05
C GLN A 349 -12.48 8.29 0.84
N LEU A 350 -13.37 7.53 0.22
CA LEU A 350 -14.27 6.60 0.86
C LEU A 350 -14.02 5.22 0.27
N VAL A 351 -13.72 4.25 1.12
CA VAL A 351 -13.49 2.86 0.70
C VAL A 351 -14.34 1.91 1.51
N LEU A 352 -14.96 0.95 0.84
CA LEU A 352 -15.68 -0.16 1.45
C LEU A 352 -14.90 -1.44 1.21
N GLU A 353 -14.59 -2.16 2.28
CA GLU A 353 -13.74 -3.35 2.24
C GLU A 353 -14.36 -4.51 3.02
N THR A 354 -14.40 -5.69 2.39
CA THR A 354 -14.80 -6.93 3.03
C THR A 354 -13.60 -7.63 3.65
N ASN A 355 -13.81 -8.26 4.81
CA ASN A 355 -12.99 -9.37 5.25
C ASN A 355 -13.72 -10.66 4.88
N ILE A 356 -13.26 -11.35 3.84
CA ILE A 356 -13.65 -12.74 3.60
C ILE A 356 -12.54 -13.60 4.24
N GLU A 357 -12.90 -14.31 5.30
CA GLU A 357 -12.11 -15.45 5.82
C GLU A 357 -12.07 -16.60 4.81
#